data_AF-A0A920ACP0-F1
#
_entry.id   AF-A0A920ACP0-F1
#
_cell.length_a   1.000
_cell.length_b   1.000
_cell.length_c   1.000
_cell.angle_alpha   90.00
_cell.angle_beta   90.00
_cell.angle_gamma   90.00
#
_symmetry.space_group_name_H-M   'P 1'
#
loop_
_entity.id
_entity.type
_entity.pdbx_description
1 polymer ?
#
loop_
_entity_poly.entity_id
_entity_poly.type
_entity_poly.pdbx_seq_one_letter_code
_entity_poly.pdbx_strand_id
1 'polypeptide(L)'
;MLMEIMGIQLPGSSFVNPDTEHRSALNKEAVRLAVESTIDGKNYRPLYDIINEKAIVNAIIGLLASGGSTNHTLHLIAIARAAGIIINWEDFSDLSEVIPSLVKMYPNGSADVNYFHACGVCLY
;
A
#
# COMPACT_ATOMS: atom_id res chain seq x y z
N MET A 1 -3.70 -2.25 -1.70
CA MET A 1 -3.37 -2.18 -0.27
C MET A 1 -1.96 -1.63 -0.04
N LEU A 2 -0.89 -2.29 -0.51
CA LEU A 2 0.48 -1.78 -0.26
C LEU A 2 0.72 -0.38 -0.84
N MET A 3 0.18 -0.07 -2.02
CA MET A 3 0.26 1.29 -2.60
C MET A 3 -0.44 2.35 -1.75
N GLU A 4 -1.50 1.96 -1.03
CA GLU A 4 -2.25 2.83 -0.12
C GLU A 4 -1.47 3.04 1.18
N ILE A 5 -0.87 1.98 1.73
CA ILE A 5 0.02 2.04 2.90
C ILE A 5 1.26 2.90 2.62
N MET A 6 1.80 2.82 1.40
CA MET A 6 2.91 3.68 0.95
C MET A 6 2.48 5.13 0.63
N GLY A 7 1.18 5.43 0.64
CA GLY A 7 0.66 6.78 0.41
C GLY A 7 0.61 7.24 -1.06
N ILE A 8 0.78 6.33 -2.02
CA ILE A 8 0.63 6.62 -3.46
C ILE A 8 -0.85 6.58 -3.89
N GLN A 9 -1.67 5.81 -3.18
CA GLN A 9 -3.07 5.62 -3.52
C GLN A 9 -3.98 6.28 -2.48
N LEU A 10 -5.16 6.74 -2.92
CA LEU A 10 -6.18 7.31 -2.03
C LEU A 10 -6.59 6.30 -0.92
N PRO A 11 -6.76 6.76 0.33
CA PRO A 11 -7.26 5.92 1.42
C PRO A 11 -8.62 5.28 1.09
N GLY A 12 -8.80 4.01 1.48
CA GLY A 12 -10.00 3.21 1.25
C GLY A 12 -10.20 2.75 -0.19
N SER A 13 -9.37 3.17 -1.14
CA SER A 13 -9.62 2.93 -2.56
C SER A 13 -9.12 1.56 -3.05
N SER A 14 -8.29 0.86 -2.28
CA SER A 14 -7.72 -0.44 -2.69
C SER A 14 -8.76 -1.52 -2.99
N PHE A 15 -9.92 -1.48 -2.34
CA PHE A 15 -10.90 -2.58 -2.36
C PHE A 15 -12.25 -2.18 -2.95
N VAL A 16 -12.36 -0.98 -3.52
CA VAL A 16 -13.57 -0.54 -4.22
C VAL A 16 -13.70 -1.29 -5.55
N ASN A 17 -14.86 -1.87 -5.83
CA ASN A 17 -15.04 -2.62 -7.08
C ASN A 17 -14.97 -1.71 -8.33
N PRO A 18 -14.50 -2.24 -9.48
CA PRO A 18 -14.56 -1.54 -10.75
C PRO A 18 -16.01 -1.22 -11.15
N ASP A 19 -16.18 -0.33 -12.11
CA ASP A 19 -17.48 0.01 -12.73
C ASP A 19 -18.57 0.50 -11.75
N THR A 20 -18.15 1.06 -10.62
CA THR A 20 -19.03 1.74 -9.66
C THR A 20 -18.92 3.26 -9.76
N GLU A 21 -19.99 3.96 -9.36
CA GLU A 21 -19.94 5.43 -9.23
C GLU A 21 -18.85 5.86 -8.23
N HIS A 22 -18.68 5.11 -7.14
CA HIS A 22 -17.66 5.36 -6.14
C HIS A 22 -16.23 5.23 -6.71
N ARG A 23 -15.96 4.19 -7.52
CA ARG A 23 -14.69 4.05 -8.24
C ARG A 23 -14.45 5.21 -9.20
N SER A 24 -15.48 5.65 -9.91
CA SER A 24 -15.40 6.80 -10.82
C SER A 24 -15.06 8.09 -10.09
N ALA A 25 -15.64 8.32 -8.91
CA ALA A 25 -15.32 9.46 -8.05
C ALA A 25 -13.87 9.41 -7.54
N LEU A 26 -13.42 8.24 -7.05
CA LEU A 26 -12.03 8.05 -6.60
C LEU A 26 -11.02 8.29 -7.72
N ASN A 27 -11.31 7.84 -8.95
CA ASN A 27 -10.43 8.07 -10.09
C ASN A 27 -10.31 9.56 -10.43
N LYS A 28 -11.43 10.30 -10.41
CA LYS A 28 -11.43 11.75 -10.62
C LYS A 28 -10.59 12.47 -9.56
N GLU A 29 -10.75 12.09 -8.29
CA GLU A 29 -10.01 12.67 -7.18
C GLU A 29 -8.51 12.34 -7.25
N ALA A 30 -8.15 11.10 -7.60
CA ALA A 30 -6.76 10.70 -7.77
C ALA A 30 -6.07 11.52 -8.87
N VAL A 31 -6.75 11.75 -10.01
CA VAL A 31 -6.22 12.59 -11.09
C VAL A 31 -6.09 14.04 -10.64
N ARG A 32 -7.08 14.59 -9.92
CA ARG A 32 -7.03 15.95 -9.38
C ARG A 32 -5.80 16.14 -8.49
N LEU A 33 -5.58 15.23 -7.54
CA LEU A 33 -4.43 15.27 -6.64
C LEU A 33 -3.11 15.08 -7.37
N ALA A 34 -3.05 14.19 -8.37
CA ALA A 34 -1.84 13.97 -9.16
C ALA A 34 -1.42 15.25 -9.91
N VAL A 35 -2.38 15.99 -10.48
CA VAL A 35 -2.12 17.28 -11.15
C VAL A 35 -1.68 18.33 -10.11
N GLU A 36 -2.32 18.40 -8.95
CA GLU A 36 -1.96 19.34 -7.89
C GLU A 36 -0.58 19.06 -7.26
N SER A 37 -0.10 17.82 -7.36
CA SER A 37 1.20 17.39 -6.84
C SER A 37 2.39 17.74 -7.75
N THR A 38 2.12 18.22 -8.97
CA THR A 38 3.16 18.64 -9.93
C THR A 38 3.84 19.94 -9.52
N ILE A 39 4.96 20.27 -10.17
CA ILE A 39 5.76 21.46 -9.85
C ILE A 39 4.98 22.78 -10.05
N ASP A 40 4.03 22.79 -10.97
CA ASP A 40 3.13 23.91 -11.25
C ASP A 40 1.82 23.83 -10.44
N GLY A 41 1.67 22.78 -9.64
CA GLY A 41 0.49 22.50 -8.85
C GLY A 41 0.45 23.28 -7.52
N LYS A 42 -0.73 23.25 -6.89
CA LYS A 42 -0.97 23.98 -5.63
C LYS A 42 -0.34 23.30 -4.41
N ASN A 43 0.03 22.04 -4.51
CA ASN A 43 0.55 21.24 -3.42
C ASN A 43 1.65 20.31 -3.93
N TYR A 44 2.78 20.89 -4.34
CA TYR A 44 3.91 20.14 -4.87
C TYR A 44 4.29 19.00 -3.92
N ARG A 45 4.18 17.76 -4.42
CA ARG A 45 4.45 16.56 -3.65
C ARG A 45 5.13 15.55 -4.55
N PRO A 46 6.46 15.65 -4.70
CA PRO A 46 7.21 14.77 -5.58
C PRO A 46 7.21 13.34 -5.05
N LEU A 47 7.41 12.38 -5.97
CA LEU A 47 7.33 10.96 -5.63
C LEU A 47 8.34 10.53 -4.57
N TYR A 48 9.53 11.16 -4.52
CA TYR A 48 10.57 10.87 -3.52
C TYR A 48 10.19 11.31 -2.10
N ASP A 49 9.29 12.29 -1.96
CA ASP A 49 8.77 12.68 -0.63
C ASP A 49 7.72 11.69 -0.13
N ILE A 50 7.08 10.96 -1.05
CA ILE A 50 6.07 9.94 -0.74
C ILE A 50 6.75 8.59 -0.48
N ILE A 51 7.58 8.13 -1.42
CA ILE A 51 8.32 6.87 -1.32
C ILE A 51 9.69 7.13 -0.74
N ASN A 52 9.73 7.12 0.58
CA ASN A 52 10.96 7.15 1.39
C ASN A 52 11.08 5.85 2.20
N GLU A 53 12.13 5.74 3.01
CA GLU A 53 12.43 4.57 3.83
C GLU A 53 11.27 4.21 4.76
N LYS A 54 10.59 5.21 5.33
CA LYS A 54 9.43 4.98 6.20
C LYS A 54 8.26 4.37 5.43
N ALA A 55 8.00 4.83 4.21
CA ALA A 55 6.95 4.27 3.37
C ALA A 55 7.25 2.81 3.00
N ILE A 56 8.51 2.48 2.70
CA ILE A 56 8.93 1.10 2.44
C ILE A 56 8.76 0.22 3.67
N VAL A 57 9.20 0.67 4.86
CA VAL A 57 9.01 -0.07 6.11
C VAL A 57 7.52 -0.29 6.41
N ASN A 58 6.69 0.74 6.25
CA ASN A 58 5.23 0.61 6.41
C ASN A 58 4.65 -0.44 5.46
N ALA A 59 5.12 -0.49 4.21
CA ALA A 59 4.68 -1.49 3.24
C ALA A 59 5.05 -2.92 3.68
N ILE A 60 6.26 -3.12 4.23
CA ILE A 60 6.69 -4.42 4.76
C ILE A 60 5.83 -4.81 5.98
N ILE A 61 5.63 -3.89 6.92
CA ILE A 61 4.76 -4.11 8.09
C ILE A 61 3.35 -4.50 7.63
N GLY A 62 2.77 -3.76 6.68
CA GLY A 62 1.44 -4.04 6.14
C GLY A 62 1.36 -5.39 5.44
N LEU A 63 2.40 -5.78 4.69
CA LEU A 63 2.50 -7.09 4.06
C LEU A 63 2.52 -8.23 5.09
N LEU A 64 3.35 -8.10 6.13
CA LEU A 64 3.50 -9.09 7.20
C LEU A 64 2.21 -9.21 8.02
N ALA A 65 1.66 -8.07 8.44
CA ALA A 65 0.43 -8.02 9.21
C ALA A 65 -0.77 -8.58 8.42
N SER A 66 -0.82 -8.39 7.10
CA SER A 66 -1.91 -8.89 6.27
C SER A 66 -1.73 -10.34 5.79
N GLY A 67 -0.54 -10.93 5.97
CA GLY A 67 -0.19 -12.23 5.37
C GLY A 67 -0.26 -12.23 3.84
N GLY A 68 0.13 -11.13 3.20
CA GLY A 68 0.03 -10.97 1.74
C GLY A 68 0.96 -11.89 0.94
N SER A 69 0.78 -11.91 -0.38
CA SER A 69 1.56 -12.79 -1.28
C SER A 69 3.08 -12.59 -1.15
N THR A 70 3.83 -13.68 -1.15
CA THR A 70 5.31 -13.67 -1.17
C THR A 70 5.89 -12.95 -2.38
N ASN A 71 5.14 -12.83 -3.49
CA ASN A 71 5.57 -12.01 -4.64
C ASN A 71 5.82 -10.54 -4.27
N HIS A 72 5.17 -10.03 -3.23
CA HIS A 72 5.40 -8.66 -2.77
C HIS A 72 6.80 -8.45 -2.20
N THR A 73 7.50 -9.49 -1.72
CA THR A 73 8.90 -9.32 -1.32
C THR A 73 9.78 -8.97 -2.51
N LEU A 74 9.51 -9.56 -3.69
CA LEU A 74 10.21 -9.21 -4.93
C LEU A 74 9.87 -7.78 -5.39
N HIS A 75 8.59 -7.43 -5.40
CA HIS A 75 8.14 -6.11 -5.86
C HIS A 75 8.62 -4.98 -4.93
N LEU A 76 8.58 -5.17 -3.61
CA LEU A 76 9.03 -4.15 -2.65
C LEU A 76 10.53 -3.90 -2.77
N ILE A 77 11.36 -4.93 -2.97
CA ILE A 77 12.79 -4.75 -3.26
C ILE A 77 12.98 -3.94 -4.54
N ALA A 78 12.24 -4.24 -5.62
CA ALA A 78 12.35 -3.50 -6.86
C ALA A 78 11.92 -2.02 -6.73
N ILE A 79 10.80 -1.76 -6.02
CA ILE A 79 10.30 -0.40 -5.75
C ILE A 79 11.30 0.39 -4.91
N ALA A 80 11.81 -0.20 -3.83
CA ALA A 80 12.81 0.43 -2.98
C ALA A 80 14.07 0.80 -3.79
N ARG A 81 14.56 -0.12 -4.62
CA ARG A 81 15.72 0.14 -5.50
C ARG A 81 15.47 1.28 -6.48
N ALA A 82 14.27 1.37 -7.06
CA ALA A 82 13.90 2.48 -7.94
C ALA A 82 13.86 3.83 -7.21
N ALA A 83 13.58 3.82 -5.90
CA ALA A 83 13.65 5.00 -5.03
C ALA A 83 15.05 5.26 -4.44
N GLY A 84 16.08 4.47 -4.81
CA GLY A 84 17.43 4.59 -4.26
C GLY A 84 17.60 3.98 -2.87
N ILE A 85 16.59 3.26 -2.37
CA ILE A 85 16.57 2.61 -1.06
C ILE A 85 17.02 1.16 -1.21
N ILE A 86 17.80 0.68 -0.24
CA ILE A 86 18.27 -0.70 -0.19
C ILE A 86 17.52 -1.43 0.91
N ILE A 87 16.79 -2.46 0.51
CA ILE A 87 16.27 -3.50 1.40
C ILE A 87 16.65 -4.87 0.82
N ASN A 88 16.74 -5.87 1.68
CA ASN A 88 16.96 -7.27 1.34
C ASN A 88 15.97 -8.15 2.12
N TRP A 89 16.04 -9.48 1.99
CA TRP A 89 15.14 -10.39 2.71
C TRP A 89 15.40 -10.49 4.21
N GLU A 90 16.59 -10.09 4.70
CA GLU A 90 16.89 -10.05 6.13
C GLU A 90 16.01 -8.99 6.80
N ASP A 91 15.81 -7.82 6.17
CA ASP A 91 14.89 -6.79 6.68
C ASP A 91 13.44 -7.31 6.88
N PHE A 92 12.97 -8.18 5.98
CA PHE A 92 11.66 -8.82 6.12
C PHE A 92 11.65 -9.84 7.26
N SER A 93 12.73 -10.61 7.40
CA SER A 93 12.89 -11.60 8.47
C SER A 93 12.88 -10.92 9.83
N ASP A 94 13.70 -9.89 10.02
CA ASP A 94 13.82 -9.14 11.26
C ASP A 94 12.48 -8.51 11.67
N LEU A 95 11.75 -7.92 10.71
CA LEU A 95 10.42 -7.38 10.99
C LEU A 95 9.38 -8.47 11.28
N SER A 96 9.49 -9.65 10.66
CA SER A 96 8.54 -10.75 10.88
C SER A 96 8.56 -11.30 12.31
N GLU A 97 9.68 -11.13 13.04
CA GLU A 97 9.78 -11.55 14.44
C GLU A 97 8.90 -10.71 15.38
N VAL A 98 8.65 -9.45 15.02
CA VAL A 98 7.94 -8.48 15.87
C VAL A 98 6.56 -8.08 15.35
N ILE A 99 6.27 -8.31 14.06
CA ILE A 99 4.98 -7.96 13.45
C ILE A 99 4.07 -9.20 13.40
N PRO A 100 3.01 -9.26 14.24
CA PRO A 100 2.07 -10.37 14.20
C PRO A 100 1.21 -10.32 12.93
N SER A 101 0.86 -11.49 12.40
CA SER A 101 -0.17 -11.59 11.35
C SER A 101 -1.55 -11.31 11.95
N LEU A 102 -2.16 -10.19 11.58
CA LEU A 102 -3.44 -9.71 12.08
C LEU A 102 -4.63 -10.11 11.18
N VAL A 103 -4.37 -10.40 9.90
CA VAL A 103 -5.41 -10.71 8.92
C VAL A 103 -5.18 -12.10 8.34
N LYS A 104 -6.22 -12.94 8.37
CA LYS A 104 -6.24 -14.25 7.69
C LYS A 104 -7.13 -14.19 6.45
N MET A 105 -6.61 -13.60 5.38
CA MET A 105 -7.26 -13.62 4.06
C MET A 105 -6.79 -14.83 3.25
N TYR A 106 -7.66 -15.33 2.37
CA TYR A 106 -7.31 -16.43 1.47
C TYR A 106 -6.01 -16.12 0.69
N PRO A 107 -5.06 -17.07 0.56
CA PRO A 107 -5.15 -18.50 0.89
C PRO A 107 -4.86 -18.88 2.35
N ASN A 108 -4.53 -17.93 3.22
CA ASN A 108 -4.16 -18.17 4.63
C ASN A 108 -5.36 -18.16 5.61
N GLY A 109 -6.59 -17.98 5.12
CA GLY A 109 -7.83 -17.98 5.89
C GLY A 109 -9.10 -18.06 5.03
N SER A 110 -10.26 -18.15 5.67
CA SER A 110 -11.58 -18.34 5.03
C SER A 110 -12.27 -17.05 4.61
N ALA A 111 -11.74 -15.89 5.00
CA ALA A 111 -12.29 -14.59 4.66
C ALA A 111 -11.73 -14.11 3.31
N ASP A 112 -12.63 -13.80 2.37
CA ASP A 112 -12.28 -13.18 1.09
C ASP A 112 -12.03 -11.67 1.27
N VAL A 113 -11.37 -11.06 0.29
CA VAL A 113 -11.06 -9.64 0.17
C VAL A 113 -12.27 -8.74 0.41
N ASN A 114 -13.45 -9.20 0.00
CA ASN A 114 -14.71 -8.48 0.22
C ASN A 114 -15.11 -8.40 1.70
N TYR A 115 -14.84 -9.44 2.49
CA TYR A 115 -15.10 -9.44 3.94
C TYR A 115 -14.11 -8.53 4.67
N PHE A 116 -12.84 -8.55 4.28
CA PHE A 116 -11.84 -7.60 4.78
C PHE A 116 -12.25 -6.14 4.49
N HIS A 117 -12.80 -5.88 3.30
CA HIS A 117 -13.35 -4.58 2.96
C HIS A 117 -14.51 -4.15 3.86
N ALA A 118 -15.46 -5.05 4.11
CA ALA A 118 -16.62 -4.78 4.95
C ALA A 118 -16.26 -4.49 6.42
N CYS A 119 -15.12 -5.00 6.92
CA CYS A 119 -14.63 -4.71 8.27
C CYS A 119 -13.92 -3.35 8.41
N GLY A 120 -13.90 -2.53 7.36
CA GLY A 120 -13.43 -1.14 7.44
C GLY A 120 -11.94 -0.92 7.22
N VAL A 121 -11.26 -1.85 6.53
CA VAL A 121 -9.86 -1.81 6.02
C VAL A 121 -8.96 -0.69 6.54
N CYS A 122 -7.78 -1.12 7.02
CA CYS A 122 -6.69 -0.27 7.50
C CYS A 122 -7.04 0.39 8.84
N LEU A 123 -6.60 -0.27 9.92
CA LEU A 123 -6.54 0.35 11.24
C LEU A 123 -5.69 1.62 11.12
N TYR A 124 -6.31 2.75 11.44
CA TYR A 124 -5.67 4.07 11.54
C TYR A 124 -4.59 4.09 12.63
#